data_AF-A0A075HY06-F1
#
_entry.id   AF-A0A075HY06-F1
#
_cell.length_a   1.000
_cell.length_b   1.000
_cell.length_c   1.000
_cell.angle_alpha   90.00
_cell.angle_beta   90.00
_cell.angle_gamma   90.00
#
_symmetry.space_group_name_H-M   'P 1'
#
loop_
_entity.id
_entity.type
_entity.pdbx_description
1 polymer ?
#
loop_
_entity_poly.entity_id
_entity_poly.type
_entity_poly.pdbx_seq_one_letter_code
_entity_poly.pdbx_strand_id
1 'polypeptide(L)'
;MSDVIREIRSIRLKTIIAEVKTFRNKISSNCKTILNIATELEDDNLNLDDMDPHLMRIVKRGKNEVISVIKKETALVIPEINSFEDIKTFNITATRSLKKIGDALGRQSRIIHHFAKKYANKLKNDLKVITDENEEINTLVKNFSEFENNVEQIFENLGKYNQSQKSIITLRERKKQSRKNC
;
A
#
# COMPACT_ATOMS: atom_id res chain seq x y z
N MET A 1 -2.47 -15.45 -29.92
CA MET A 1 -1.70 -15.72 -28.67
C MET A 1 -1.27 -14.43 -27.98
N SER A 2 -0.69 -13.45 -28.71
CA SER A 2 -0.43 -12.09 -28.18
C SER A 2 -1.69 -11.41 -27.62
N ASP A 3 -2.83 -11.52 -28.30
CA ASP A 3 -4.06 -10.82 -27.90
C ASP A 3 -4.69 -11.38 -26.61
N VAL A 4 -4.65 -12.72 -26.43
CA VAL A 4 -5.10 -13.37 -25.19
C VAL A 4 -4.28 -12.91 -23.99
N ILE A 5 -2.96 -12.80 -24.13
CA ILE A 5 -2.08 -12.32 -23.05
C ILE A 5 -2.40 -10.86 -22.70
N ARG A 6 -2.62 -10.01 -23.71
CA ARG A 6 -3.01 -8.60 -23.51
C ARG A 6 -4.36 -8.49 -22.81
N GLU A 7 -5.32 -9.35 -23.15
CA GLU A 7 -6.63 -9.40 -22.52
C GLU A 7 -6.54 -9.81 -21.05
N ILE A 8 -5.80 -10.89 -20.75
CA ILE A 8 -5.55 -11.33 -19.36
C ILE A 8 -4.90 -10.21 -18.55
N ARG A 9 -3.88 -9.54 -19.12
CA ARG A 9 -3.21 -8.40 -18.49
C ARG A 9 -4.19 -7.26 -18.20
N SER A 10 -5.04 -6.91 -19.18
CA SER A 10 -6.06 -5.87 -19.02
C SER A 10 -7.07 -6.20 -17.92
N ILE A 11 -7.56 -7.45 -17.88
CA ILE A 11 -8.48 -7.93 -16.85
C ILE A 11 -7.82 -7.81 -15.48
N ARG A 12 -6.59 -8.31 -15.32
CA ARG A 12 -5.87 -8.27 -14.04
C ARG A 12 -5.61 -6.86 -13.56
N LEU A 13 -5.24 -5.94 -14.46
CA LEU A 13 -5.06 -4.53 -14.13
C LEU A 13 -6.36 -3.89 -13.62
N LYS A 14 -7.49 -4.16 -14.30
CA LYS A 14 -8.81 -3.65 -13.85
C LYS A 14 -9.20 -4.23 -12.49
N THR A 15 -8.94 -5.52 -12.26
CA THR A 15 -9.23 -6.20 -10.99
C THR A 15 -8.45 -5.57 -9.83
N ILE A 16 -7.12 -5.46 -9.94
CA ILE A 16 -6.31 -4.89 -8.84
C ILE A 16 -6.69 -3.43 -8.56
N ILE A 17 -7.01 -2.65 -9.60
CA ILE A 17 -7.50 -1.26 -9.42
C ILE A 17 -8.79 -1.26 -8.59
N ALA A 18 -9.75 -2.14 -8.88
CA ALA A 18 -11.01 -2.22 -8.13
C ALA A 18 -10.83 -2.70 -6.69
N GLU A 19 -9.98 -3.71 -6.47
CA GLU A 19 -9.65 -4.24 -5.15
C GLU A 19 -8.96 -3.17 -4.29
N VAL A 20 -7.93 -2.52 -4.82
CA VAL A 20 -7.19 -1.47 -4.09
C VAL A 20 -8.08 -0.25 -3.85
N LYS A 21 -8.99 0.13 -4.77
CA LYS A 21 -10.00 1.17 -4.50
C LYS A 21 -10.86 0.84 -3.28
N THR A 22 -11.23 -0.43 -3.12
CA THR A 22 -12.03 -0.88 -1.98
C THR A 22 -11.24 -0.74 -0.67
N PHE A 23 -9.99 -1.22 -0.63
CA PHE A 23 -9.13 -1.04 0.55
C PHE A 23 -8.84 0.44 0.84
N ARG A 24 -8.54 1.24 -0.17
CA ARG A 24 -8.34 2.69 -0.06
C ARG A 24 -9.52 3.37 0.64
N ASN A 25 -10.75 3.01 0.27
CA ASN A 25 -11.94 3.58 0.89
C ASN A 25 -12.10 3.17 2.36
N LYS A 26 -11.78 1.91 2.71
CA LYS A 26 -11.78 1.44 4.10
C LYS A 26 -10.72 2.14 4.94
N ILE A 27 -9.48 2.19 4.45
CA ILE A 27 -8.37 2.93 5.06
C ILE A 27 -8.75 4.40 5.26
N SER A 28 -9.37 5.04 4.27
CA SER A 28 -9.85 6.43 4.39
C SER A 28 -10.88 6.61 5.50
N SER A 29 -11.84 5.69 5.61
CA SER A 29 -12.83 5.70 6.68
C SER A 29 -12.17 5.53 8.05
N ASN A 30 -11.26 4.57 8.19
CA ASN A 30 -10.56 4.30 9.44
C ASN A 30 -9.63 5.46 9.84
N CYS A 31 -8.97 6.13 8.89
CA CYS A 31 -8.20 7.35 9.14
C CYS A 31 -9.08 8.48 9.73
N LYS A 32 -10.33 8.62 9.29
CA LYS A 32 -11.28 9.58 9.88
C LYS A 32 -11.61 9.21 11.33
N THR A 33 -11.82 7.92 11.61
CA THR A 33 -12.03 7.43 12.99
C THR A 33 -10.84 7.75 13.89
N ILE A 34 -9.61 7.46 13.43
CA ILE A 34 -8.38 7.78 14.17
C ILE A 34 -8.22 9.29 14.39
N LEU A 35 -8.53 10.10 13.38
CA LEU A 35 -8.50 11.56 13.48
C LEU A 35 -9.51 12.09 14.50
N ASN A 36 -10.72 11.53 14.53
CA ASN A 36 -11.73 11.88 15.53
C ASN A 36 -11.25 11.54 16.94
N ILE A 37 -10.63 10.37 17.13
CA ILE A 37 -10.03 10.00 18.43
C ILE A 37 -8.92 10.98 18.83
N ALA A 38 -8.07 11.41 17.91
CA ALA A 38 -7.04 12.40 18.21
C ALA A 38 -7.63 13.77 18.60
N THR A 39 -8.78 14.13 18.02
CA THR A 39 -9.50 15.36 18.34
C THR A 39 -10.16 15.26 19.73
N GLU A 40 -10.85 14.16 20.02
CA GLU A 40 -11.38 13.90 21.37
C GLU A 40 -10.27 13.88 22.44
N LEU A 41 -9.13 13.26 22.12
CA LEU A 41 -7.97 13.23 23.00
C LEU A 41 -7.42 14.63 23.26
N GLU A 42 -7.44 15.53 22.27
CA GLU A 42 -6.97 16.91 22.39
C GLU A 42 -7.78 17.71 23.41
N ASP A 43 -9.10 17.56 23.40
CA ASP A 43 -10.01 18.24 24.32
C ASP A 43 -10.03 17.62 25.73
N ASP A 44 -9.55 16.38 25.88
CA ASP A 44 -9.55 15.68 27.17
C ASP A 44 -8.48 16.22 28.12
N ASN A 45 -8.87 16.75 29.28
CA ASN A 45 -7.95 17.29 30.28
C ASN A 45 -7.13 16.21 31.01
N LEU A 46 -7.43 14.92 30.80
CA LEU A 46 -6.75 13.75 31.38
C LEU A 46 -6.70 13.73 32.92
N ASN A 47 -7.57 14.51 33.59
CA ASN A 47 -7.68 14.64 35.05
C ASN A 47 -6.32 14.83 35.74
N LEU A 48 -5.54 15.81 35.28
CA LEU A 48 -4.16 16.05 35.73
C LEU A 48 -4.06 16.97 36.97
N ASP A 49 -5.18 17.29 37.61
CA ASP A 49 -5.28 18.40 38.58
C ASP A 49 -4.44 18.17 39.85
N ASP A 50 -4.28 16.92 40.29
CA ASP A 50 -3.50 16.56 41.48
C ASP A 50 -2.03 16.19 41.16
N MET A 51 -1.58 16.41 39.92
CA MET A 51 -0.26 15.98 39.46
C MET A 51 0.82 17.03 39.71
N ASP A 52 2.04 16.56 40.02
CA ASP A 52 3.24 17.38 39.99
C ASP A 52 3.36 18.19 38.67
N PRO A 53 3.62 19.51 38.73
CA PRO A 53 3.67 20.37 37.54
C PRO A 53 4.69 19.94 36.46
N HIS A 54 5.79 19.31 36.86
CA HIS A 54 6.81 18.81 35.92
C HIS A 54 6.30 17.57 35.18
N LEU A 55 5.69 16.62 35.91
CA LEU A 55 5.04 15.45 35.31
C LEU A 55 3.88 15.85 34.40
N MET A 56 3.06 16.83 34.80
CA MET A 56 1.96 17.34 33.99
C MET A 56 2.48 17.86 32.64
N ARG A 57 3.61 18.58 32.63
CA ARG A 57 4.23 19.09 31.41
C ARG A 57 4.69 17.98 30.47
N ILE A 58 5.24 16.89 31.02
CA ILE A 58 5.69 15.72 30.24
C ILE A 58 4.47 15.03 29.60
N VAL A 59 3.40 14.82 30.38
CA VAL A 59 2.15 14.21 29.90
C VAL A 59 1.53 15.02 28.76
N LYS A 60 1.38 16.34 28.95
CA LYS A 60 0.84 17.25 27.92
C LYS A 60 1.69 17.22 26.64
N ARG A 61 3.03 17.21 26.77
CA ARG A 61 3.93 17.13 25.62
C ARG A 61 3.76 15.80 24.86
N GLY A 62 3.73 14.67 25.56
CA GLY A 62 3.56 13.36 24.93
C GLY A 62 2.21 13.22 24.23
N LYS A 63 1.13 13.68 24.88
CA LYS A 63 -0.22 13.77 24.27
C LYS A 63 -0.18 14.60 22.97
N ASN A 64 0.39 15.81 23.03
CA ASN A 64 0.43 16.71 21.87
C ASN A 64 1.28 16.16 20.72
N GLU A 65 2.38 15.44 21.00
CA GLU A 65 3.17 14.76 19.97
C GLU A 65 2.33 13.74 19.21
N VAL A 66 1.61 12.87 19.93
CA VAL A 66 0.75 11.85 19.33
C VAL A 66 -0.34 12.48 18.46
N ILE A 67 -1.05 13.50 18.99
CA ILE A 67 -2.11 14.20 18.27
C ILE A 67 -1.56 14.85 16.99
N SER A 68 -0.42 15.54 17.10
CA SER A 68 0.21 16.23 15.97
C SER A 68 0.57 15.26 14.85
N VAL A 69 1.18 14.12 15.19
CA VAL A 69 1.52 13.09 14.21
C VAL A 69 0.26 12.50 13.56
N ILE A 70 -0.76 12.16 14.36
CA ILE A 70 -2.01 11.61 13.82
C ILE A 70 -2.67 12.61 12.86
N LYS A 71 -2.87 13.86 13.28
CA LYS A 71 -3.49 14.89 12.43
C LYS A 71 -2.72 15.08 11.12
N LYS A 72 -1.38 15.15 11.21
CA LYS A 72 -0.52 15.32 10.04
C LYS A 72 -0.62 14.15 9.06
N GLU A 73 -0.54 12.92 9.56
CA GLU A 73 -0.46 11.74 8.71
C GLU A 73 -1.83 11.27 8.21
N THR A 74 -2.93 11.58 8.91
CA THR A 74 -4.30 11.32 8.44
C THR A 74 -4.84 12.40 7.49
N ALA A 75 -4.28 13.60 7.52
CA ALA A 75 -4.63 14.68 6.59
C ALA A 75 -4.02 14.51 5.18
N LEU A 76 -3.14 13.52 4.98
CA LEU A 76 -2.56 13.25 3.67
C LEU A 76 -3.65 12.83 2.68
N VAL A 77 -3.74 13.57 1.57
CA VAL A 77 -4.70 13.29 0.50
C VAL A 77 -4.40 11.91 -0.05
N ILE A 78 -5.38 11.02 0.06
CA ILE A 78 -5.29 9.70 -0.54
C ILE A 78 -5.51 9.87 -2.05
N PRO A 79 -4.54 9.55 -2.91
CA PRO A 79 -4.67 9.74 -4.35
C PRO A 79 -5.83 8.93 -4.92
N GLU A 80 -6.37 9.39 -6.05
CA GLU A 80 -7.29 8.60 -6.85
C GLU A 80 -6.52 7.43 -7.49
N ILE A 81 -7.12 6.25 -7.54
CA ILE A 81 -6.43 5.03 -8.00
C ILE A 81 -6.91 4.73 -9.42
N ASN A 82 -6.21 5.18 -10.46
CA ASN A 82 -6.62 4.95 -11.85
C ASN A 82 -5.61 4.15 -12.67
N SER A 83 -4.43 3.91 -12.10
CA SER A 83 -3.34 3.15 -12.70
C SER A 83 -2.62 2.29 -11.65
N PHE A 84 -1.75 1.40 -12.13
CA PHE A 84 -0.86 0.65 -11.24
C PHE A 84 0.20 1.53 -10.56
N GLU A 85 0.62 2.62 -11.20
CA GLU A 85 1.51 3.59 -10.56
C GLU A 85 0.83 4.26 -9.37
N ASP A 86 -0.44 4.65 -9.50
CA ASP A 86 -1.21 5.23 -8.39
C ASP A 86 -1.33 4.25 -7.22
N ILE A 87 -1.51 2.96 -7.51
CA ILE A 87 -1.52 1.90 -6.49
C ILE A 87 -0.19 1.88 -5.73
N LYS A 88 0.95 1.90 -6.43
CA LYS A 88 2.27 1.90 -5.79
C LYS A 88 2.49 3.15 -4.94
N THR A 89 2.14 4.32 -5.46
CA THR A 89 2.25 5.59 -4.73
C THR A 89 1.37 5.60 -3.48
N PHE A 90 0.13 5.11 -3.60
CA PHE A 90 -0.78 4.97 -2.47
C PHE A 90 -0.20 4.02 -1.41
N ASN A 91 0.24 2.83 -1.81
CA ASN A 91 0.77 1.82 -0.90
C ASN A 91 1.99 2.32 -0.12
N ILE A 92 2.94 2.99 -0.80
CA ILE A 92 4.12 3.59 -0.15
C ILE A 92 3.69 4.67 0.85
N THR A 93 2.76 5.55 0.46
CA THR A 93 2.26 6.64 1.30
C THR A 93 1.55 6.09 2.54
N ALA A 94 0.60 5.18 2.36
CA ALA A 94 -0.16 4.56 3.44
C ALA A 94 0.76 3.82 4.42
N THR A 95 1.68 2.98 3.92
CA THR A 95 2.67 2.28 4.75
C THR A 95 3.52 3.26 5.58
N ARG A 96 4.00 4.34 4.97
CA ARG A 96 4.82 5.34 5.66
C ARG A 96 4.03 6.06 6.76
N SER A 97 2.79 6.45 6.48
CA SER A 97 1.94 7.16 7.44
C SER A 97 1.56 6.27 8.61
N LEU A 98 1.17 5.02 8.36
CA LEU A 98 0.91 4.02 9.39
C LEU A 98 2.11 3.81 10.31
N LYS A 99 3.31 3.66 9.72
CA LYS A 99 4.55 3.51 10.50
C LYS A 99 4.77 4.70 11.44
N LYS A 100 4.64 5.93 10.95
CA LYS A 100 4.84 7.13 11.79
C LYS A 100 3.81 7.26 12.91
N ILE A 101 2.54 6.95 12.63
CA ILE A 101 1.48 6.94 13.65
C ILE A 101 1.81 5.88 14.71
N GLY A 102 2.14 4.67 14.28
CA GLY A 102 2.56 3.58 15.16
C GLY A 102 3.77 3.94 16.02
N ASP A 103 4.80 4.54 15.42
CA ASP A 103 6.01 4.96 16.13
C ASP A 103 5.71 6.03 17.19
N ALA A 104 4.85 7.00 16.91
CA ALA A 104 4.45 8.02 17.87
C ALA A 104 3.67 7.43 19.05
N LEU A 105 2.73 6.53 18.77
CA LEU A 105 1.97 5.80 19.80
C LEU A 105 2.88 4.88 20.63
N GLY A 106 3.86 4.23 20.00
CA GLY A 106 4.84 3.40 20.69
C GLY A 106 5.71 4.20 21.67
N ARG A 107 6.25 5.34 21.22
CA ARG A 107 7.07 6.23 22.07
C ARG A 107 6.31 6.75 23.28
N GLN A 108 5.06 7.15 23.09
CA GLN A 108 4.22 7.74 24.14
C GLN A 108 3.29 6.72 24.81
N SER A 109 3.54 5.42 24.62
CA SER A 109 2.67 4.32 25.06
C SER A 109 2.35 4.35 26.54
N ARG A 110 3.33 4.67 27.41
CA ARG A 110 3.10 4.77 28.87
C ARG A 110 2.14 5.90 29.23
N ILE A 111 2.32 7.06 28.63
CA ILE A 111 1.46 8.23 28.86
C ILE A 111 0.05 7.94 28.37
N ILE A 112 -0.06 7.43 27.13
CA ILE A 112 -1.35 7.13 26.52
C ILE A 112 -2.09 6.00 27.26
N HIS A 113 -1.38 4.94 27.67
CA HIS A 113 -2.03 3.83 28.37
C HIS A 113 -2.50 4.20 29.78
N HIS A 114 -1.76 5.06 30.49
CA HIS A 114 -2.10 5.44 31.86
C HIS A 114 -3.14 6.57 31.91
N PHE A 115 -2.92 7.65 31.16
CA PHE A 115 -3.75 8.86 31.22
C PHE A 115 -4.90 8.86 30.21
N ALA A 116 -4.76 8.10 29.12
CA ALA A 116 -5.68 8.10 27.98
C ALA A 116 -6.13 6.66 27.62
N LYS A 117 -6.29 5.78 28.63
CA LYS A 117 -6.53 4.34 28.45
C LYS A 117 -7.66 4.02 27.47
N LYS A 118 -8.77 4.77 27.54
CA LYS A 118 -9.93 4.60 26.64
C LYS A 118 -9.57 4.85 25.17
N TYR A 119 -8.67 5.79 24.89
CA TYR A 119 -8.18 6.10 23.56
C TYR A 119 -7.10 5.12 23.11
N ALA A 120 -6.23 4.68 24.04
CA ALA A 120 -5.15 3.73 23.77
C ALA A 120 -5.69 2.43 23.11
N ASN A 121 -6.75 1.87 23.67
CA ASN A 121 -7.35 0.63 23.16
C ASN A 121 -8.03 0.84 21.80
N LYS A 122 -8.76 1.95 21.61
CA LYS A 122 -9.40 2.29 20.33
C LYS A 122 -8.36 2.48 19.23
N LEU A 123 -7.36 3.34 19.47
CA LEU A 123 -6.26 3.62 18.54
C LEU A 123 -5.51 2.35 18.16
N LYS A 124 -5.22 1.47 19.12
CA LYS A 124 -4.56 0.20 18.85
C LYS A 124 -5.40 -0.70 17.92
N ASN A 125 -6.69 -0.83 18.19
CA ASN A 125 -7.58 -1.68 17.40
C ASN A 125 -7.77 -1.13 15.99
N ASP A 126 -8.06 0.15 15.86
CA ASP A 126 -8.27 0.80 14.56
C ASP A 126 -6.97 0.78 13.74
N LEU A 127 -5.83 1.09 14.35
CA LEU A 127 -4.54 1.05 13.66
C LEU A 127 -4.20 -0.37 13.18
N LYS A 128 -4.56 -1.40 13.95
CA LYS A 128 -4.38 -2.80 13.52
C LYS A 128 -5.19 -3.08 12.26
N VAL A 129 -6.47 -2.70 12.22
CA VAL A 129 -7.32 -2.91 11.04
C VAL A 129 -6.71 -2.26 9.80
N ILE A 130 -6.25 -1.01 9.90
CA ILE A 130 -5.63 -0.32 8.75
C ILE A 130 -4.30 -1.00 8.35
N THR A 131 -3.54 -1.49 9.33
CA THR A 131 -2.28 -2.21 9.07
C THR A 131 -2.55 -3.51 8.30
N ASP A 132 -3.50 -4.31 8.76
CA ASP A 132 -3.90 -5.56 8.10
C ASP A 132 -4.40 -5.28 6.67
N GLU A 133 -5.24 -4.25 6.48
CA GLU A 133 -5.70 -3.81 5.14
C GLU A 133 -4.55 -3.37 4.22
N ASN A 134 -3.54 -2.69 4.77
CA ASN A 134 -2.38 -2.24 4.02
C ASN A 134 -1.41 -3.39 3.68
N GLU A 135 -1.33 -4.43 4.51
CA GLU A 135 -0.59 -5.66 4.21
C GLU A 135 -1.21 -6.44 3.04
N GLU A 136 -2.55 -6.47 2.95
CA GLU A 136 -3.26 -7.04 1.79
C GLU A 136 -2.92 -6.29 0.50
N ILE A 137 -2.90 -4.95 0.53
CA ILE A 137 -2.49 -4.13 -0.63
C ILE A 137 -1.04 -4.44 -1.02
N ASN A 138 -0.12 -4.56 -0.06
CA ASN A 138 1.28 -4.92 -0.34
C ASN A 138 1.39 -6.26 -1.06
N THR A 139 0.60 -7.24 -0.63
CA THR A 139 0.54 -8.57 -1.25
C THR A 139 0.01 -8.49 -2.68
N LEU A 140 -1.08 -7.74 -2.92
CA LEU A 140 -1.63 -7.53 -4.26
C LEU A 140 -0.62 -6.85 -5.20
N VAL A 141 0.09 -5.82 -4.72
CA VAL A 141 1.11 -5.11 -5.50
C VAL A 141 2.26 -6.03 -5.89
N LYS A 142 2.73 -6.86 -4.96
CA LYS A 142 3.79 -7.84 -5.22
C LYS A 142 3.34 -8.86 -6.27
N ASN A 143 2.16 -9.45 -6.08
CA ASN A 143 1.61 -10.45 -7.00
C ASN A 143 1.42 -9.89 -8.41
N PHE A 144 0.94 -8.65 -8.54
CA PHE A 144 0.77 -8.02 -9.85
C PHE A 144 2.12 -7.70 -10.51
N SER A 145 3.12 -7.29 -9.74
CA SER A 145 4.47 -7.05 -10.26
C SER A 145 5.11 -8.34 -10.78
N GLU A 146 4.95 -9.45 -10.04
CA GLU A 146 5.38 -10.78 -10.50
C GLU A 146 4.63 -11.22 -11.77
N PHE A 147 3.32 -10.96 -11.83
CA PHE A 147 2.52 -11.22 -13.03
C PHE A 147 3.01 -10.43 -14.25
N GLU A 148 3.30 -9.13 -14.12
CA GLU A 148 3.83 -8.30 -15.20
C GLU A 148 5.18 -8.82 -15.71
N ASN A 149 6.10 -9.18 -14.81
CA ASN A 149 7.37 -9.79 -15.18
C ASN A 149 7.18 -11.09 -15.98
N ASN A 150 6.23 -11.93 -15.58
CA ASN A 150 5.91 -13.17 -16.31
C ASN A 150 5.34 -12.88 -17.71
N VAL A 151 4.49 -11.85 -17.83
CA VAL A 151 3.95 -11.42 -19.13
C VAL A 151 5.07 -10.94 -20.06
N GLU A 152 6.01 -10.14 -19.55
CA GLU A 152 7.18 -9.69 -20.31
C GLU A 152 8.02 -10.87 -20.82
N GLN A 153 8.36 -11.82 -19.95
CA GLN A 153 9.10 -13.02 -20.33
C GLN A 153 8.39 -13.84 -21.41
N ILE A 154 7.06 -13.97 -21.35
CA ILE A 154 6.29 -14.66 -22.38
C ILE A 154 6.41 -13.93 -23.73
N PHE A 155 6.30 -12.60 -23.75
CA PHE A 155 6.44 -11.82 -24.97
C PHE A 155 7.84 -11.95 -25.58
N GLU A 156 8.90 -11.91 -24.76
CA GLU A 156 10.27 -12.15 -25.22
C GLU A 156 10.43 -13.54 -25.83
N ASN A 157 9.92 -14.57 -25.16
CA ASN A 157 10.01 -15.95 -25.63
C ASN A 157 9.22 -16.17 -26.92
N LEU A 158 8.05 -15.55 -27.07
CA LEU A 158 7.30 -15.54 -28.33
C LEU A 158 8.09 -14.85 -29.45
N GLY A 159 8.81 -13.76 -29.16
CA GLY A 159 9.72 -13.11 -30.10
C GLY A 159 10.82 -14.04 -30.59
N LYS A 160 11.53 -14.70 -29.65
CA LYS A 160 12.59 -15.69 -29.94
C LYS A 160 12.06 -16.89 -30.74
N TYR A 161 10.88 -17.39 -30.39
CA TYR A 161 10.21 -18.47 -31.12
C TYR A 161 9.93 -18.10 -32.58
N ASN A 162 9.32 -16.92 -32.80
CA ASN A 162 9.00 -16.44 -34.14
C ASN A 162 10.25 -16.24 -35.00
N GLN A 163 11.34 -15.72 -34.42
CA GLN A 163 12.63 -15.58 -35.10
C GLN A 163 13.20 -16.96 -35.48
N SER A 164 13.14 -17.92 -34.57
CA SER A 164 13.63 -19.28 -34.82
C SER A 164 12.85 -19.96 -35.94
N GLN A 165 11.53 -19.80 -35.97
CA GLN A 165 10.67 -20.33 -37.03
C GLN A 165 11.04 -19.75 -38.40
N LYS A 166 11.27 -18.42 -38.49
CA LYS A 166 11.74 -17.78 -39.73
C LYS A 166 13.08 -18.35 -40.19
N SER A 167 14.05 -18.48 -39.29
CA SER A 167 15.36 -19.07 -39.62
C SER A 167 15.25 -20.48 -40.16
N ILE A 168 14.38 -21.32 -39.58
CA ILE A 168 14.13 -22.69 -40.05
C ILE A 168 13.54 -22.68 -41.47
N ILE A 169 12.59 -21.79 -41.76
CA ILE A 169 12.00 -21.65 -43.10
C ILE A 169 13.09 -21.27 -44.12
N THR A 170 13.87 -20.23 -43.83
CA THR A 170 14.98 -19.78 -44.69
C THR A 170 15.99 -20.89 -44.96
N LEU A 171 16.37 -21.67 -43.93
CA LEU A 171 17.28 -22.80 -44.10
C LEU A 171 16.70 -23.90 -45.00
N ARG A 172 15.40 -24.19 -44.87
CA ARG A 172 14.71 -25.17 -45.73
C ARG A 172 14.65 -24.71 -47.18
N GLU A 173 14.42 -23.42 -47.43
CA GLU A 173 14.43 -22.85 -48.78
C GLU A 173 15.81 -22.92 -49.42
N ARG A 174 16.86 -22.50 -48.70
CA ARG A 174 18.25 -22.61 -49.17
C ARG A 174 18.61 -24.05 -49.55
N LYS A 175 18.25 -25.02 -48.71
CA LYS A 175 18.50 -26.45 -48.97
C LYS A 175 17.77 -26.96 -50.23
N LYS A 176 16.56 -26.47 -50.51
CA LYS A 176 15.83 -26.79 -51.75
C LYS A 176 16.51 -26.19 -52.97
N GLN A 177 16.99 -24.94 -52.88
CA GLN A 177 17.71 -24.27 -53.98
C GLN A 177 19.00 -25.02 -54.33
N SER A 178 19.81 -25.38 -53.33
CA SER A 178 21.07 -26.11 -53.53
C SER A 178 20.86 -27.47 -54.21
N ARG A 179 19.73 -28.15 -53.95
CA ARG A 179 19.40 -29.44 -54.58
C ARG A 179 18.92 -29.35 -56.02
N LYS A 180 18.42 -28.18 -56.46
CA LYS A 180 17.99 -27.96 -57.85
C LYS A 180 19.13 -27.54 -58.78
N ASN A 181 20.23 -27.08 -58.20
CA ASN A 181 21.40 -26.57 -58.92
C ASN A 181 22.53 -27.62 -59.03
N CYS A 182 22.28 -28.87 -58.64
CA CYS A 182 23.11 -30.06 -58.86
C CYS A 182 22.39 -31.00 -59.82
#